data_AF-A0A4Q2TYF0-F1
#
_entry.id   AF-A0A4Q2TYF0-F1
#
_cell.length_a   1.000
_cell.length_b   1.000
_cell.length_c   1.000
_cell.angle_alpha   90.00
_cell.angle_beta   90.00
_cell.angle_gamma   90.00
#
_symmetry.space_group_name_H-M   'P 1'
#
loop_
_entity.id
_entity.type
_entity.pdbx_description
1 polymer ?
#
loop_
_entity_poly.entity_id
_entity_poly.type
_entity_poly.pdbx_seq_one_letter_code
_entity_poly.pdbx_strand_id
1 'polypeptide(L)'
;MSVPEEPAPEDDFATRRDPRLCILIPMVVAVAFLMEQLDSTIITTAIPDMAASLHATPVQMNLAVTTYVLALAIFIPVSGWFADRFGARRIFVAALAVFTLGSVACGTAQTFPMLVATRAIQGLGGAMMTPVGRLILLRSFPRRDLVKAMTYTTLPAILGPVAGPLLGGVITTYASWRWIFFVNIPFGLIGILLALRFVEDTRADARTPFDVPGF
;
A
#
# COMPACT_ATOMS: atom_id res chain seq x y z
N MET A 1 43.91 20.82 17.96
CA MET A 1 42.67 21.57 18.22
C MET A 1 41.55 20.83 17.50
N SER A 2 41.02 19.79 18.14
CA SER A 2 39.94 18.97 17.62
C SER A 2 38.63 19.73 17.81
N VAL A 3 37.99 20.09 16.71
CA VAL A 3 36.61 20.60 16.70
C VAL A 3 35.75 19.57 17.43
N PRO A 4 34.95 19.95 18.46
CA PRO A 4 33.97 19.05 19.03
C PRO A 4 32.96 18.71 17.95
N GLU A 5 32.83 17.44 17.58
CA GLU A 5 31.68 16.97 16.79
C GLU A 5 30.42 17.24 17.63
N GLU A 6 29.60 18.20 17.19
CA GLU A 6 28.22 18.29 17.66
C GLU A 6 27.55 16.94 17.40
N PRO A 7 27.01 16.26 18.43
CA PRO A 7 26.23 15.07 18.19
C PRO A 7 25.07 15.46 17.28
N ALA A 8 24.94 14.79 16.13
CA ALA A 8 23.78 14.90 15.27
C ALA A 8 22.50 14.81 16.12
N PRO A 9 21.39 15.48 15.74
CA PRO A 9 20.18 15.51 16.55
C PRO A 9 19.52 14.12 16.58
N GLU A 10 20.07 13.21 17.37
CA GLU A 10 19.61 11.83 17.60
C GLU A 10 18.40 11.77 18.54
N ASP A 11 17.96 12.92 19.04
CA ASP A 11 16.98 13.06 20.12
C ASP A 11 15.56 13.44 19.68
N ASP A 12 15.32 13.69 18.38
CA ASP A 12 14.00 14.16 17.91
C ASP A 12 13.20 13.15 17.07
N PHE A 13 13.32 11.86 17.37
CA PHE A 13 12.44 10.87 16.76
C PHE A 13 11.08 10.86 17.47
N ALA A 14 9.98 10.96 16.71
CA ALA A 14 8.61 10.87 17.21
C ALA A 14 8.39 9.63 18.12
N THR A 15 9.10 8.55 17.84
CA THR A 15 9.08 7.27 18.58
C THR A 15 9.74 7.32 19.96
N ARG A 16 10.65 8.28 20.24
CA ARG A 16 11.16 8.54 21.60
C ARG A 16 10.20 9.39 22.44
N ARG A 17 9.31 10.17 21.80
CA ARG A 17 8.32 11.03 22.49
C ARG A 17 7.11 10.24 23.03
N ASP A 18 6.68 9.19 22.33
CA ASP A 18 5.63 8.28 22.81
C ASP A 18 5.95 6.80 22.45
N PRO A 19 6.15 5.92 23.44
CA PRO A 19 6.43 4.49 23.22
C PRO A 19 5.38 3.77 22.38
N ARG A 20 4.14 4.28 22.32
CA ARG A 20 3.06 3.69 21.51
C ARG A 20 3.29 3.88 20.01
N LEU A 21 3.96 4.96 19.60
CA LEU A 21 4.27 5.24 18.20
C LEU A 21 5.24 4.21 17.59
N CYS A 22 6.09 3.59 18.42
CA CYS A 22 6.96 2.48 18.01
C CYS A 22 6.19 1.27 17.46
N ILE A 23 4.94 1.06 17.89
CA ILE A 23 4.09 -0.03 17.42
C ILE A 23 3.07 0.48 16.41
N LEU A 24 2.50 1.67 16.64
CA LEU A 24 1.44 2.21 15.80
C LEU A 24 1.92 2.51 14.37
N ILE A 25 3.07 3.19 14.18
CA ILE A 25 3.56 3.54 12.84
C ILE A 25 3.83 2.29 11.98
N PRO A 26 4.54 1.25 12.49
CA PRO A 26 4.67 -0.03 11.78
C PRO A 26 3.35 -0.71 11.50
N MET A 27 2.39 -0.67 12.44
CA MET A 27 1.07 -1.25 12.21
C MET A 27 0.28 -0.54 11.10
N VAL A 28 0.40 0.79 10.98
CA VAL A 28 -0.23 1.54 9.87
C VAL A 28 0.33 1.05 8.53
N VAL A 29 1.65 0.94 8.43
CA VAL A 29 2.31 0.45 7.21
C VAL A 29 2.00 -1.02 6.97
N ALA A 30 1.87 -1.82 8.04
CA ALA A 30 1.51 -3.23 7.97
C ALA A 30 0.12 -3.42 7.36
N VAL A 31 -0.85 -2.57 7.71
CA VAL A 31 -2.20 -2.60 7.13
C VAL A 31 -2.13 -2.36 5.63
N ALA A 32 -1.33 -1.40 5.16
CA ALA A 32 -1.16 -1.14 3.74
C ALA A 32 -0.56 -2.35 2.99
N PHE A 33 0.47 -2.98 3.56
CA PHE A 33 1.13 -4.12 2.93
C PHE A 33 0.23 -5.37 2.95
N LEU A 34 -0.47 -5.59 4.07
CA LEU A 34 -1.46 -6.65 4.18
C LEU A 34 -2.56 -6.48 3.13
N MET A 35 -3.07 -5.25 2.97
CA MET A 35 -4.11 -4.93 1.99
C MET A 35 -3.64 -5.20 0.55
N GLU A 36 -2.40 -4.82 0.20
CA GLU A 36 -1.82 -5.10 -1.12
C GLU A 36 -1.63 -6.60 -1.39
N GLN A 37 -1.08 -7.32 -0.40
CA GLN A 37 -0.84 -8.76 -0.50
C GLN A 37 -2.15 -9.57 -0.52
N LEU A 38 -3.14 -9.13 0.24
CA LEU A 38 -4.46 -9.74 0.26
C LEU A 38 -5.18 -9.54 -1.09
N ASP A 39 -5.20 -8.30 -1.62
CA ASP A 39 -5.86 -8.01 -2.91
C ASP A 39 -5.28 -8.83 -4.07
N SER A 40 -3.95 -8.96 -4.12
CA SER A 40 -3.26 -9.71 -5.17
C SER A 40 -3.56 -11.22 -5.13
N THR A 41 -3.87 -11.76 -3.95
CA THR A 41 -4.04 -13.20 -3.76
C THR A 41 -5.49 -13.63 -3.72
N ILE A 42 -6.38 -12.84 -3.10
CA ILE A 42 -7.81 -13.13 -3.00
C ILE A 42 -8.48 -13.26 -4.37
N ILE A 43 -8.05 -12.43 -5.34
CA ILE A 43 -8.61 -12.41 -6.70
C ILE A 43 -8.38 -13.72 -7.46
N THR A 44 -7.25 -14.40 -7.22
CA THR A 44 -6.86 -15.61 -7.98
C THR A 44 -7.90 -16.73 -7.86
N THR A 45 -8.52 -16.85 -6.68
CA THR A 45 -9.59 -17.82 -6.42
C THR A 45 -10.94 -17.42 -6.99
N ALA A 46 -11.13 -16.13 -7.27
CA ALA A 46 -12.37 -15.57 -7.81
C ALA A 46 -12.42 -15.52 -9.35
N ILE A 47 -11.28 -15.76 -10.02
CA ILE A 47 -11.16 -15.66 -11.49
C ILE A 47 -12.29 -16.39 -12.25
N PRO A 48 -12.63 -17.65 -11.94
CA PRO A 48 -13.69 -18.36 -12.67
C PRO A 48 -15.06 -17.69 -12.54
N ASP A 49 -15.41 -17.23 -11.33
CA ASP A 49 -16.69 -16.57 -11.04
C ASP A 49 -16.77 -15.17 -11.68
N MET A 50 -15.68 -14.41 -11.62
CA MET A 50 -15.55 -13.12 -12.32
C MET A 50 -15.70 -13.29 -13.83
N ALA A 51 -15.02 -14.28 -14.42
CA ALA A 51 -15.09 -14.61 -15.83
C ALA A 51 -16.53 -14.91 -16.28
N ALA A 52 -17.22 -15.78 -15.53
CA ALA A 52 -18.63 -16.11 -15.79
C ALA A 52 -19.55 -14.88 -15.70
N SER A 53 -19.39 -14.07 -14.66
CA SER A 53 -20.27 -12.91 -14.42
C SER A 53 -20.06 -11.73 -15.37
N LEU A 54 -18.86 -11.57 -15.94
CA LEU A 54 -18.50 -10.47 -16.85
C LEU A 54 -18.47 -10.91 -18.31
N HIS A 55 -18.97 -12.10 -18.62
CA HIS A 55 -18.99 -12.70 -19.96
C HIS A 55 -17.62 -12.68 -20.65
N ALA A 56 -16.57 -12.96 -19.88
CA ALA A 56 -15.19 -12.97 -20.34
C ALA A 56 -14.56 -14.34 -20.07
N THR A 57 -13.46 -14.62 -20.75
CA THR A 57 -12.71 -15.86 -20.51
C THR A 57 -11.79 -15.74 -19.29
N PRO A 58 -11.47 -16.83 -18.58
CA PRO A 58 -10.46 -16.81 -17.51
C PRO A 58 -9.08 -16.31 -17.99
N VAL A 59 -8.75 -16.52 -19.27
CA VAL A 59 -7.54 -15.98 -19.89
C VAL A 59 -7.59 -14.46 -19.96
N GLN A 60 -8.74 -13.88 -20.34
CA GLN A 60 -8.94 -12.43 -20.29
C GLN A 60 -8.88 -11.91 -18.84
N MET A 61 -9.40 -12.64 -17.85
CA MET A 61 -9.28 -12.23 -16.44
C MET A 61 -7.83 -12.13 -15.96
N ASN A 62 -6.92 -12.96 -16.48
CA ASN A 62 -5.48 -12.80 -16.19
C ASN A 62 -4.93 -11.47 -16.71
N LEU A 63 -5.51 -10.89 -17.76
CA LEU A 63 -5.11 -9.56 -18.21
C LEU A 63 -5.43 -8.49 -17.16
N ALA A 64 -6.54 -8.59 -16.42
CA ALA A 64 -6.83 -7.66 -15.32
C ALA A 64 -5.79 -7.75 -14.19
N VAL A 65 -5.33 -8.96 -13.86
CA VAL A 65 -4.25 -9.18 -12.88
C VAL A 65 -2.92 -8.62 -13.39
N THR A 66 -2.57 -8.91 -14.65
CA THR A 66 -1.33 -8.43 -15.27
C THR A 66 -1.32 -6.90 -15.40
N THR A 67 -2.44 -6.27 -15.77
CA THR A 67 -2.54 -4.80 -15.83
C THR A 67 -2.29 -4.15 -14.47
N TYR A 68 -2.81 -4.74 -13.39
CA TYR A 68 -2.53 -4.28 -12.03
C TYR A 68 -1.03 -4.38 -11.70
N VAL A 69 -0.40 -5.53 -11.95
CA VAL A 69 1.04 -5.72 -11.70
C VAL A 69 1.90 -4.79 -12.58
N LEU A 70 1.52 -4.57 -13.84
CA LEU A 70 2.19 -3.62 -14.73
C LEU A 70 2.09 -2.19 -14.20
N ALA A 71 0.92 -1.78 -13.70
CA ALA A 71 0.77 -0.48 -13.06
C ALA A 71 1.68 -0.35 -11.84
N LEU A 72 1.76 -1.38 -10.98
CA LEU A 72 2.73 -1.41 -9.88
C LEU A 72 4.16 -1.21 -10.40
N ALA A 73 4.59 -2.01 -11.37
CA ALA A 73 5.95 -1.97 -11.91
C ALA A 73 6.34 -0.60 -12.48
N ILE A 74 5.44 0.06 -13.20
CA ILE A 74 5.69 1.36 -13.84
C ILE A 74 5.73 2.49 -12.79
N PHE A 75 4.85 2.46 -11.79
CA PHE A 75 4.68 3.58 -10.86
C PHE A 75 5.51 3.47 -9.57
N ILE A 76 6.00 2.28 -9.20
CA ILE A 76 6.85 2.08 -8.03
C ILE A 76 8.08 3.01 -8.05
N PRO A 77 8.89 3.12 -9.12
CA PRO A 77 10.08 3.95 -9.06
C PRO A 77 9.75 5.46 -9.01
N VAL A 78 8.59 5.88 -9.52
CA VAL A 78 8.13 7.29 -9.46
C VAL A 78 7.63 7.68 -8.07
N SER A 79 7.14 6.72 -7.29
CA SER A 79 6.53 6.96 -5.97
C SER A 79 7.48 7.65 -4.97
N GLY A 80 8.78 7.32 -5.00
CA GLY A 80 9.78 7.90 -4.10
C GLY A 80 9.93 9.40 -4.31
N TRP A 81 10.04 9.83 -5.57
CA TRP A 81 10.10 11.25 -5.92
C TRP A 81 8.84 12.02 -5.51
N PHE A 82 7.65 11.43 -5.72
CA PHE A 82 6.41 12.04 -5.26
C PHE A 82 6.40 12.22 -3.74
N ALA A 83 6.82 11.20 -2.98
CA ALA A 83 6.87 11.26 -1.52
C ALA A 83 7.91 12.26 -0.99
N ASP A 84 9.03 12.40 -1.68
CA ASP A 84 10.06 13.39 -1.34
C ASP A 84 9.58 14.81 -1.63
N ARG A 85 8.91 15.02 -2.77
CA ARG A 85 8.45 16.36 -3.18
C ARG A 85 7.20 16.84 -2.46
N PHE A 86 6.21 15.98 -2.27
CA PHE A 86 4.90 16.36 -1.71
C PHE A 86 4.73 15.99 -0.24
N GLY A 87 5.68 15.24 0.33
CA GLY A 87 5.64 14.74 1.71
C GLY A 87 5.11 13.30 1.78
N ALA A 88 5.82 12.46 2.52
CA ALA A 88 5.54 11.02 2.59
C ALA A 88 4.15 10.73 3.17
N ARG A 89 3.72 11.47 4.20
CA ARG A 89 2.39 11.32 4.80
C ARG A 89 1.27 11.57 3.79
N ARG A 90 1.35 12.67 3.03
CA ARG A 90 0.29 13.08 2.08
C ARG A 90 0.17 12.08 0.94
N ILE A 91 1.30 11.67 0.38
CA ILE A 91 1.31 10.67 -0.68
C ILE A 91 0.84 9.31 -0.18
N PHE A 92 1.23 8.88 1.03
CA PHE A 92 0.77 7.62 1.59
C PHE A 92 -0.75 7.60 1.82
N VAL A 93 -1.31 8.69 2.37
CA VAL A 93 -2.76 8.83 2.55
C VAL A 93 -3.49 8.88 1.20
N ALA A 94 -2.95 9.63 0.22
CA ALA A 94 -3.51 9.68 -1.13
C ALA A 94 -3.47 8.30 -1.80
N ALA A 95 -2.38 7.55 -1.65
CA ALA A 95 -2.21 6.20 -2.17
C ALA A 95 -3.26 5.24 -1.58
N LEU A 96 -3.45 5.26 -0.25
CA LEU A 96 -4.49 4.49 0.41
C LEU A 96 -5.90 4.89 -0.08
N ALA A 97 -6.16 6.19 -0.26
CA ALA A 97 -7.43 6.67 -0.76
C ALA A 97 -7.70 6.21 -2.21
N VAL A 98 -6.71 6.34 -3.10
CA VAL A 98 -6.79 5.89 -4.51
C VAL A 98 -7.00 4.39 -4.56
N PHE A 99 -6.26 3.60 -3.77
CA PHE A 99 -6.45 2.16 -3.71
C PHE A 99 -7.86 1.80 -3.21
N THR A 100 -8.33 2.45 -2.14
CA THR A 100 -9.64 2.17 -1.55
C THR A 100 -10.78 2.49 -2.52
N LEU A 101 -10.73 3.67 -3.16
CA LEU A 101 -11.70 4.08 -4.18
C LEU A 101 -11.62 3.19 -5.42
N GLY A 102 -10.41 2.80 -5.84
CA GLY A 102 -10.20 1.84 -6.92
C GLY A 102 -10.81 0.48 -6.59
N SER A 103 -10.71 0.02 -5.34
CA SER A 103 -11.35 -1.21 -4.87
C SER A 103 -12.88 -1.12 -4.93
N VAL A 104 -13.46 -0.01 -4.47
CA VAL A 104 -14.91 0.25 -4.61
C VAL A 104 -15.32 0.18 -6.08
N ALA A 105 -14.58 0.88 -6.95
CA ALA A 105 -14.88 0.93 -8.38
C ALA A 105 -14.83 -0.46 -9.03
N CYS A 106 -13.84 -1.29 -8.66
CA CYS A 106 -13.73 -2.67 -9.13
C CYS A 106 -14.89 -3.55 -8.63
N GLY A 107 -15.29 -3.42 -7.36
CA GLY A 107 -16.45 -4.14 -6.80
C GLY A 107 -17.77 -3.76 -7.48
N THR A 108 -17.87 -2.54 -8.02
CA THR A 108 -19.03 -2.08 -8.79
C THR A 108 -18.93 -2.32 -10.29
N ALA A 109 -17.85 -2.94 -10.77
CA ALA A 109 -17.64 -3.13 -12.20
C ALA A 109 -18.72 -4.03 -12.83
N GLN A 110 -19.26 -3.57 -13.96
CA GLN A 110 -20.29 -4.27 -14.72
C GLN A 110 -19.76 -4.92 -15.99
N THR A 111 -18.59 -4.50 -16.47
CA THR A 111 -17.97 -5.03 -17.69
C THR A 111 -16.49 -5.33 -17.45
N PHE A 112 -15.94 -6.27 -18.22
CA PHE A 112 -14.52 -6.62 -18.13
C PHE A 112 -13.58 -5.43 -18.41
N PRO A 113 -13.78 -4.60 -19.46
CA PRO A 113 -12.94 -3.42 -19.68
C PRO A 113 -13.00 -2.40 -18.53
N MET A 114 -14.18 -2.23 -17.92
CA MET A 114 -14.33 -1.38 -16.74
C MET A 114 -13.50 -1.92 -15.58
N LEU A 115 -13.54 -3.24 -15.32
CA LEU A 115 -12.74 -3.90 -14.28
C LEU A 115 -11.24 -3.69 -14.52
N VAL A 116 -10.77 -3.84 -15.75
CA VAL A 116 -9.35 -3.62 -16.11
C VAL A 116 -8.93 -2.17 -15.86
N ALA A 117 -9.75 -1.20 -16.28
CA ALA A 117 -9.47 0.22 -16.07
C ALA A 117 -9.45 0.60 -14.59
N THR A 118 -10.42 0.13 -13.81
CA THR A 118 -10.46 0.38 -12.36
C THR A 118 -9.33 -0.32 -11.63
N ARG A 119 -8.91 -1.51 -12.09
CA ARG A 119 -7.73 -2.22 -11.58
C ARG A 119 -6.43 -1.49 -11.85
N ALA A 120 -6.29 -0.85 -13.01
CA ALA A 120 -5.14 -0.01 -13.31
C ALA A 120 -5.04 1.18 -12.34
N ILE A 121 -6.18 1.84 -12.05
CA ILE A 121 -6.26 2.93 -11.07
C ILE A 121 -5.95 2.43 -9.66
N GLN A 122 -6.49 1.27 -9.27
CA GLN A 122 -6.18 0.64 -7.98
C GLN A 122 -4.67 0.32 -7.86
N GLY A 123 -4.07 -0.18 -8.94
CA GLY A 123 -2.63 -0.45 -9.05
C GLY A 123 -1.79 0.80 -8.86
N LEU A 124 -2.21 1.95 -9.38
CA LEU A 124 -1.53 3.24 -9.13
C LEU A 124 -1.46 3.57 -7.62
N GLY A 125 -2.55 3.33 -6.89
CA GLY A 125 -2.55 3.48 -5.43
C GLY A 125 -1.60 2.49 -4.75
N GLY A 126 -1.65 1.21 -5.15
CA GLY A 126 -0.80 0.16 -4.57
C GLY A 126 0.69 0.43 -4.79
N ALA A 127 1.05 0.95 -5.96
CA ALA A 127 2.42 1.25 -6.36
C ALA A 127 3.10 2.25 -5.42
N MET A 128 2.31 3.11 -4.78
CA MET A 128 2.80 4.12 -3.84
C MET A 128 2.73 3.65 -2.39
N MET A 129 1.82 2.72 -2.04
CA MET A 129 1.65 2.27 -0.65
C MET A 129 2.90 1.60 -0.08
N THR A 130 3.48 0.64 -0.82
CA THR A 130 4.67 -0.08 -0.35
C THR A 130 5.92 0.78 -0.19
N PRO A 131 6.41 1.48 -1.24
CA PRO A 131 7.64 2.26 -1.16
C PRO A 131 7.52 3.46 -0.22
N VAL A 132 6.39 4.17 -0.25
CA VAL A 132 6.18 5.34 0.63
C VAL A 132 5.96 4.90 2.08
N GLY A 133 5.31 3.76 2.31
CA GLY A 133 5.23 3.14 3.63
C GLY A 133 6.59 2.79 4.21
N ARG A 134 7.50 2.23 3.40
CA ARG A 134 8.90 1.99 3.82
C ARG A 134 9.65 3.29 4.10
N LEU A 135 9.43 4.32 3.30
CA LEU A 135 10.03 5.64 3.50
C LEU A 135 9.57 6.27 4.83
N ILE A 136 8.30 6.12 5.20
CA ILE A 136 7.78 6.57 6.50
C ILE A 136 8.53 5.86 7.64
N LEU A 137 8.70 4.54 7.58
CA LEU A 137 9.47 3.79 8.58
C LEU A 137 10.91 4.27 8.70
N LEU A 138 11.57 4.49 7.55
CA LEU A 138 12.94 4.99 7.49
C LEU A 138 13.11 6.36 8.13
N ARG A 139 12.09 7.23 8.04
CA ARG A 139 12.10 8.58 8.62
C ARG A 139 11.66 8.62 10.09
N SER A 140 10.82 7.66 10.51
CA SER A 140 10.25 7.65 11.86
C SER A 140 11.08 6.86 12.90
N PHE A 141 12.02 6.03 12.47
CA PHE A 141 12.82 5.17 13.34
C PHE A 141 14.33 5.36 13.16
N PRO A 142 15.12 5.31 14.24
CA PRO A 142 16.58 5.22 14.13
C PRO A 142 16.99 3.86 13.54
N ARG A 143 18.16 3.81 12.86
CA ARG A 143 18.66 2.61 12.16
C ARG A 143 18.66 1.34 13.02
N ARG A 144 18.95 1.46 14.32
CA ARG A 144 18.98 0.34 15.28
C ARG A 144 17.60 -0.31 15.52
N ASP A 145 16.53 0.47 15.41
CA ASP A 145 15.16 0.02 15.67
C ASP A 145 14.37 -0.25 14.38
N LEU A 146 14.89 0.21 13.24
CA LEU A 146 14.31 0.01 11.92
C LEU A 146 14.08 -1.46 11.58
N VAL A 147 15.05 -2.34 11.90
CA VAL A 147 14.92 -3.78 11.64
C VAL A 147 13.72 -4.35 12.39
N LYS A 148 13.54 -3.98 13.67
CA LYS A 148 12.38 -4.40 14.48
C LYS A 148 11.08 -3.87 13.88
N ALA A 149 11.04 -2.58 13.50
CA ALA A 149 9.88 -1.97 12.88
C ALA A 149 9.49 -2.65 11.55
N MET A 150 10.46 -3.01 10.72
CA MET A 150 10.25 -3.79 9.50
C MET A 150 9.69 -5.18 9.79
N THR A 151 10.17 -5.87 10.83
CA THR A 151 9.62 -7.16 11.27
C THR A 151 8.14 -7.03 11.66
N TYR A 152 7.78 -6.03 12.48
CA TYR A 152 6.39 -5.77 12.86
C TYR A 152 5.49 -5.43 11.68
N THR A 153 6.05 -4.83 10.63
CA THR A 153 5.32 -4.52 9.40
C THR A 153 5.11 -5.76 8.53
N THR A 154 6.12 -6.63 8.48
CA THR A 154 6.16 -7.78 7.57
C THR A 154 5.31 -8.94 8.09
N LEU A 155 5.24 -9.13 9.42
CA LEU A 155 4.50 -10.23 10.04
C LEU A 155 3.02 -10.24 9.60
N PRO A 156 2.27 -9.13 9.72
CA PRO A 156 0.89 -9.09 9.24
C PRO A 156 0.82 -9.19 7.71
N ALA A 157 1.77 -8.60 6.98
CA ALA A 157 1.77 -8.65 5.52
C ALA A 157 1.83 -10.08 4.96
N ILE A 158 2.55 -10.99 5.62
CA ILE A 158 2.65 -12.41 5.26
C ILE A 158 1.31 -13.15 5.50
N LEU A 159 0.44 -12.64 6.37
CA LEU A 159 -0.91 -13.22 6.52
C LEU A 159 -1.76 -13.01 5.27
N GLY A 160 -1.49 -11.96 4.47
CA GLY A 160 -2.23 -11.66 3.24
C GLY A 160 -2.30 -12.84 2.28
N PRO A 161 -1.16 -13.41 1.82
CA PRO A 161 -1.17 -14.52 0.88
C PRO A 161 -1.71 -15.85 1.44
N VAL A 162 -1.64 -16.04 2.77
CA VAL A 162 -2.16 -17.25 3.41
C VAL A 162 -3.69 -17.14 3.56
N ALA A 163 -4.17 -15.99 4.01
CA ALA A 163 -5.59 -15.74 4.20
C ALA A 163 -6.33 -15.48 2.89
N GLY A 164 -5.65 -14.95 1.86
CA GLY A 164 -6.24 -14.55 0.59
C GLY A 164 -7.03 -15.65 -0.10
N PRO A 165 -6.45 -16.82 -0.42
CA PRO A 165 -7.18 -17.91 -1.05
C PRO A 165 -8.33 -18.47 -0.20
N LEU A 166 -8.14 -18.53 1.12
CA LEU A 166 -9.17 -19.01 2.05
C LEU A 166 -10.37 -18.05 2.09
N LEU A 167 -10.12 -16.77 2.31
CA LEU A 167 -11.15 -15.73 2.32
C LEU A 167 -11.80 -15.58 0.95
N GLY A 168 -11.01 -15.60 -0.12
CA GLY A 168 -11.49 -15.50 -1.49
C GLY A 168 -12.43 -16.64 -1.84
N GLY A 169 -12.04 -17.89 -1.56
CA GLY A 169 -12.88 -19.06 -1.78
C GLY A 169 -14.17 -19.04 -0.97
N VAL A 170 -14.12 -18.65 0.31
CA VAL A 170 -15.34 -18.52 1.15
C VAL A 170 -16.26 -17.42 0.61
N ILE A 171 -15.71 -16.25 0.29
CA ILE A 171 -16.48 -15.11 -0.21
C ILE A 171 -17.12 -15.41 -1.57
N THR A 172 -16.40 -16.05 -2.49
CA THR A 172 -16.94 -16.39 -3.82
C THR A 172 -17.95 -17.53 -3.75
N THR A 173 -17.81 -18.45 -2.80
CA THR A 173 -18.74 -19.57 -2.62
C THR A 173 -20.07 -19.14 -2.00
N TYR A 174 -20.03 -18.29 -0.96
CA TYR A 174 -21.23 -17.93 -0.18
C TYR A 174 -21.79 -16.55 -0.50
N ALA A 175 -21.03 -15.70 -1.17
CA ALA A 175 -21.45 -14.36 -1.57
C ALA A 175 -21.15 -14.15 -3.07
N SER A 176 -20.69 -12.96 -3.45
CA SER A 176 -20.28 -12.63 -4.82
C SER A 176 -18.81 -12.26 -4.83
N TRP A 177 -18.10 -12.57 -5.93
CA TRP A 177 -16.74 -12.09 -6.17
C TRP A 177 -16.55 -10.59 -5.90
N ARG A 178 -17.59 -9.76 -6.06
CA ARG A 178 -17.52 -8.31 -5.80
C ARG A 178 -17.07 -7.98 -4.38
N TRP A 179 -17.43 -8.82 -3.41
CA TRP A 179 -17.08 -8.62 -2.01
C TRP A 179 -15.59 -8.75 -1.72
N ILE A 180 -14.81 -9.45 -2.58
CA ILE A 180 -13.36 -9.55 -2.40
C ILE A 180 -12.69 -8.16 -2.46
N PHE A 181 -13.29 -7.24 -3.20
CA PHE A 181 -12.85 -5.86 -3.30
C PHE A 181 -13.29 -5.03 -2.09
N PHE A 182 -14.53 -5.23 -1.64
CA PHE A 182 -15.06 -4.49 -0.49
C PHE A 182 -14.38 -4.85 0.83
N VAL A 183 -13.77 -6.05 0.93
CA VAL A 183 -12.92 -6.42 2.08
C VAL A 183 -11.78 -5.43 2.31
N ASN A 184 -11.23 -4.82 1.26
CA ASN A 184 -10.14 -3.86 1.39
C ASN A 184 -10.57 -2.51 2.00
N ILE A 185 -11.84 -2.13 1.86
CA ILE A 185 -12.36 -0.82 2.30
C ILE A 185 -12.11 -0.55 3.79
N PRO A 186 -12.47 -1.43 4.74
CA PRO A 186 -12.20 -1.20 6.16
C PRO A 186 -10.70 -1.02 6.45
N PHE A 187 -9.83 -1.80 5.80
CA PHE A 187 -8.37 -1.66 5.97
C PHE A 187 -7.87 -0.32 5.46
N GLY A 188 -8.36 0.11 4.29
CA GLY A 188 -8.02 1.41 3.71
C GLY A 188 -8.43 2.58 4.59
N LEU A 189 -9.66 2.56 5.11
CA LEU A 189 -10.18 3.58 6.05
C LEU A 189 -9.37 3.65 7.35
N ILE A 190 -9.09 2.49 7.95
CA ILE A 190 -8.26 2.40 9.16
C ILE A 190 -6.86 2.93 8.87
N GLY A 191 -6.25 2.51 7.77
CA GLY A 191 -4.92 2.97 7.34
C GLY A 191 -4.86 4.49 7.17
N ILE A 192 -5.87 5.08 6.51
CA ILE A 192 -5.98 6.54 6.30
C ILE A 192 -6.11 7.27 7.63
N LEU A 193 -7.03 6.82 8.50
CA LEU A 193 -7.29 7.46 9.78
C LEU A 193 -6.03 7.43 10.68
N LEU A 194 -5.38 6.27 10.77
CA LEU A 194 -4.17 6.10 11.56
C LEU A 194 -2.99 6.87 10.97
N ALA A 195 -2.83 6.87 9.64
CA ALA A 195 -1.78 7.65 8.97
C ALA A 195 -1.95 9.16 9.22
N LEU A 196 -3.18 9.68 9.13
CA LEU A 196 -3.49 11.07 9.43
C LEU A 196 -3.28 11.43 10.91
N ARG A 197 -3.47 10.46 11.82
CA ARG A 197 -3.36 10.71 13.25
C ARG A 197 -1.93 10.61 13.78
N PHE A 198 -1.14 9.65 13.29
CA PHE A 198 0.13 9.24 13.90
C PHE A 198 1.37 9.46 13.04
N VAL A 199 1.24 9.65 11.72
CA VAL A 199 2.38 9.95 10.86
C VAL A 199 2.58 11.47 10.84
N GLU A 200 3.77 11.92 11.20
CA GLU A 200 4.14 13.34 11.13
C GLU A 200 4.38 13.76 9.68
N ASP A 201 3.99 14.99 9.33
CA ASP A 201 4.19 15.55 7.98
C ASP A 201 5.63 16.09 7.88
N THR A 202 6.62 15.20 7.81
CA THR A 202 8.01 15.59 7.59
C THR A 202 8.20 15.97 6.12
N ARG A 203 8.08 17.26 5.81
CA ARG A 203 8.56 17.81 4.54
C ARG A 203 10.08 17.62 4.49
N ALA A 204 10.57 16.88 3.51
CA ALA A 204 12.00 16.90 3.22
C ALA A 204 12.34 18.30 2.67
N ASP A 205 13.14 19.07 3.39
CA ASP A 205 13.50 20.45 3.03
C ASP A 205 14.53 20.52 1.88
N ALA A 206 14.67 19.46 1.08
CA ALA A 206 15.65 19.38 0.01
C ALA A 206 14.95 19.34 -1.36
N ARG A 207 15.14 20.43 -2.10
CA ARG A 207 14.78 20.58 -3.52
C ARG A 207 15.64 19.61 -4.36
N THR A 208 15.30 18.33 -4.40
CA THR A 208 15.97 17.41 -5.34
C THR A 208 15.16 17.41 -6.66
N PRO A 209 15.72 17.94 -7.77
CA PRO A 209 15.07 17.90 -9.07
C PRO A 209 14.85 16.45 -9.54
N PHE A 210 13.86 16.26 -10.41
CA PHE A 210 13.53 14.96 -10.99
C PHE A 210 14.67 14.54 -11.93
N ASP A 211 15.46 13.53 -11.55
CA ASP A 211 16.52 12.97 -12.39
C ASP A 211 15.91 12.05 -13.46
N VAL A 212 15.46 12.68 -14.55
CA VAL A 212 14.99 12.04 -15.79
C VAL A 212 15.97 11.02 -16.39
N PRO A 213 17.32 11.15 -16.30
CA PRO A 213 18.20 10.23 -17.02
C PRO A 213 18.46 8.89 -16.31
N GLY A 214 17.72 8.56 -15.24
CA GLY A 214 17.93 7.33 -14.44
C GLY A 214 16.70 6.47 -14.16
N PHE A 215 15.59 6.68 -14.90
CA PHE A 215 14.55 5.66 -15.10
C PHE A 215 14.94 4.74 -16.27
#